data_AF-A0A3A4A0H5-F1
#
_entry.id   AF-A0A3A4A0H5-F1
#
_cell.length_a   1.000
_cell.length_b   1.000
_cell.length_c   1.000
_cell.angle_alpha   90.00
_cell.angle_beta   90.00
_cell.angle_gamma   90.00
#
_symmetry.space_group_name_H-M   'P 1'
#
loop_
_entity.id
_entity.type
_entity.pdbx_description
1 polymer ?
#
loop_
_entity_poly.entity_id
_entity_poly.type
_entity_poly.pdbx_seq_one_letter_code
_entity_poly.pdbx_strand_id
1 'polypeptide(L)'
;MAARERVGCRDCHTQALLRAEYGELLAHARAAVAAQRAGESDPLIYLTGLLEQRGQLPPADATPMALVAQACPHTQKVDALSGGGAR
;
A
#
# COMPACT_ATOMS: atom_id res chain seq x y z
N MET A 1 -22.07 -38.53 -0.66
CA MET A 1 -20.97 -37.72 -0.10
C MET A 1 -20.22 -37.07 -1.26
N ALA A 2 -20.68 -35.90 -1.68
CA ALA A 2 -20.10 -35.19 -2.82
C ALA A 2 -18.95 -34.31 -2.33
N ALA A 3 -17.80 -34.50 -2.95
CA ALA A 3 -16.60 -33.72 -2.70
C ALA A 3 -16.89 -32.23 -2.90
N ARG A 4 -16.75 -31.46 -1.82
CA ARG A 4 -16.68 -29.99 -1.87
C ARG A 4 -15.48 -29.63 -2.74
N GLU A 5 -15.75 -29.25 -3.98
CA GLU A 5 -14.84 -28.54 -4.87
C GLU A 5 -14.16 -27.41 -4.09
N ARG A 6 -12.85 -27.56 -3.86
CA ARG A 6 -12.00 -26.47 -3.37
C ARG A 6 -11.73 -25.51 -4.54
N VAL A 7 -12.75 -24.77 -4.97
CA VAL A 7 -12.53 -23.55 -5.74
C VAL A 7 -12.16 -22.46 -4.73
N GLY A 8 -10.96 -22.56 -4.16
CA GLY A 8 -10.28 -21.40 -3.63
C GLY A 8 -9.85 -20.57 -4.82
N CYS A 9 -10.76 -19.74 -5.34
CA CYS A 9 -10.54 -18.94 -6.54
C CYS A 9 -9.22 -18.19 -6.40
N ARG A 10 -8.27 -18.37 -7.32
CA ARG A 10 -6.94 -17.74 -7.31
C ARG A 10 -7.00 -16.24 -7.04
N ASP A 11 -8.10 -15.60 -7.44
CA ASP A 11 -8.39 -14.18 -7.23
C ASP A 11 -8.65 -13.83 -5.76
N CYS A 12 -9.35 -14.68 -5.00
CA CYS A 12 -9.59 -14.41 -3.57
C CYS A 12 -8.31 -14.55 -2.76
N HIS A 13 -7.43 -15.49 -3.12
CA HIS A 13 -6.10 -15.62 -2.51
C HIS A 13 -5.24 -14.40 -2.82
N THR A 14 -5.19 -13.97 -4.09
CA THR A 14 -4.45 -12.77 -4.51
C THR A 14 -4.95 -11.52 -3.79
N GLN A 15 -6.27 -11.35 -3.66
CA GLN A 15 -6.86 -10.22 -2.94
C GLN A 15 -6.56 -10.28 -1.43
N ALA A 16 -6.56 -11.47 -0.83
CA ALA A 16 -6.20 -11.64 0.57
C ALA A 16 -4.73 -11.26 0.84
N LEU A 17 -3.81 -11.67 -0.05
CA LEU A 17 -2.41 -11.27 0.01
C LEU A 17 -2.27 -9.74 -0.12
N LEU A 18 -2.89 -9.13 -1.13
CA LEU A 18 -2.83 -7.66 -1.31
C LEU A 18 -3.36 -6.90 -0.09
N ARG A 19 -4.43 -7.38 0.55
CA ARG A 19 -4.97 -6.78 1.78
C ARG A 19 -4.00 -6.94 2.96
N ALA A 20 -3.34 -8.08 3.08
CA ALA A 20 -2.34 -8.31 4.12
C ALA A 20 -1.14 -7.37 3.94
N GLU A 21 -0.58 -7.30 2.72
CA GLU A 21 0.55 -6.43 2.37
C GLU A 21 0.24 -4.94 2.60
N TYR A 22 -0.96 -4.50 2.20
CA TYR A 22 -1.42 -3.14 2.45
C TYR A 22 -1.67 -2.88 3.93
N GLY A 23 -2.24 -3.85 4.65
CA GLY A 23 -2.49 -3.78 6.08
C GLY A 23 -1.20 -3.60 6.89
N GLU A 24 -0.15 -4.34 6.52
CA GLU A 24 1.18 -4.22 7.14
C GLU A 24 1.81 -2.86 6.87
N LEU A 25 1.78 -2.36 5.63
CA LEU A 25 2.27 -1.03 5.29
C LEU A 25 1.54 0.07 6.06
N LEU A 26 0.20 -0.01 6.14
CA LEU A 26 -0.62 0.95 6.87
C LEU A 26 -0.33 0.91 8.38
N ALA A 27 -0.03 -0.27 8.94
CA ALA A 27 0.34 -0.40 10.35
C ALA A 27 1.66 0.34 10.64
N HIS A 28 2.69 0.15 9.82
CA HIS A 28 3.98 0.83 9.98
C HIS A 28 3.87 2.35 9.77
N ALA A 29 3.06 2.79 8.79
CA ALA A 29 2.78 4.22 8.61
C ALA A 29 2.09 4.84 9.83
N ARG A 30 1.13 4.13 10.45
CA ARG A 30 0.48 4.58 11.68
C ARG A 30 1.45 4.60 12.88
N ALA A 31 2.34 3.61 12.97
CA ALA A 31 3.40 3.59 13.99
C ALA A 31 4.32 4.81 13.87
N ALA A 32 4.78 5.14 12.65
CA ALA A 32 5.59 6.35 12.41
C ALA A 32 4.87 7.64 12.84
N VAL A 33 3.59 7.79 12.54
CA VAL A 33 2.79 8.95 12.99
C VAL A 33 2.65 8.98 14.52
N ALA A 34 2.45 7.83 15.16
CA ALA A 34 2.37 7.74 16.62
C ALA A 34 3.70 8.09 17.29
N ALA A 35 4.81 7.57 16.78
CA ALA A 35 6.17 7.88 17.23
C ALA A 35 6.50 9.37 17.11
N GLN A 36 6.12 10.00 15.99
CA GLN A 36 6.28 11.45 15.81
C GLN A 36 5.50 12.25 16.86
N ARG A 37 4.29 11.82 17.21
CA ARG A 37 3.48 12.46 18.26
C ARG A 37 4.04 12.24 19.66
N ALA A 38 4.73 11.12 19.88
CA ALA A 38 5.41 10.81 21.14
C ALA A 38 6.76 11.55 21.29
N GLY A 39 7.25 12.20 20.22
CA GLY A 39 8.53 12.91 20.24
C GLY A 39 9.74 12.00 20.07
N GLU A 40 9.57 10.81 19.48
CA GLU A 40 10.70 9.97 19.09
C GLU A 40 11.62 10.70 18.11
N SER A 41 12.94 10.46 18.22
CA SER A 41 13.97 11.16 17.43
C SER A 41 14.00 10.77 15.97
N ASP A 42 13.63 9.53 15.65
CA ASP A 42 13.51 9.04 14.27
C ASP A 42 12.24 8.20 14.08
N PRO A 43 11.08 8.84 13.88
CA PRO A 43 9.82 8.14 13.65
C PRO A 43 9.76 7.38 12.32
N LEU A 44 10.64 7.71 11.35
CA LEU A 44 10.64 7.05 10.04
C LEU A 44 11.29 5.67 10.08
N ILE A 45 11.94 5.30 11.19
CA ILE A 45 12.58 3.98 11.34
C ILE A 45 11.60 2.82 11.15
N TYR A 46 10.33 2.99 11.58
CA TYR A 46 9.28 1.97 11.40
C TYR A 46 8.96 1.75 9.92
N LEU A 47 8.95 2.80 9.09
CA LEU A 47 8.72 2.67 7.65
C LEU A 47 9.98 2.18 6.92
N THR A 48 11.14 2.72 7.29
CA THR A 48 12.43 2.39 6.66
C THR A 48 12.76 0.92 6.86
N GLY A 49 12.57 0.37 8.07
CA GLY A 49 12.80 -1.04 8.35
C GLY A 49 11.89 -1.97 7.54
N LEU A 50 10.61 -1.62 7.37
CA LEU A 50 9.69 -2.40 6.53
C LEU A 50 10.11 -2.36 5.04
N LEU A 51 10.43 -1.17 4.53
CA LEU A 51 10.85 -1.01 3.13
C LEU A 51 12.17 -1.74 2.86
N GLU A 52 13.11 -1.75 3.81
CA GLU A 52 14.36 -2.50 3.70
C GLU A 52 14.12 -4.01 3.63
N GLN A 53 13.29 -4.55 4.54
CA GLN A 53 12.92 -5.98 4.54
C GLN A 53 12.27 -6.41 3.22
N ARG A 54 11.55 -5.49 2.58
CA ARG A 54 10.89 -5.72 1.28
C ARG A 54 11.79 -5.44 0.07
N GLY A 55 13.01 -4.93 0.27
CA GLY A 55 13.89 -4.51 -0.83
C GLY A 55 13.34 -3.31 -1.63
N GLN A 56 12.55 -2.46 -0.97
CA GLN A 56 11.80 -1.35 -1.57
C GLN A 56 12.30 0.02 -1.08
N LEU A 57 13.50 0.09 -0.50
CA LEU A 57 14.10 1.38 -0.20
C LEU A 57 14.33 2.17 -1.49
N PRO A 58 13.94 3.46 -1.52
CA PRO A 58 14.30 4.32 -2.64
C PRO A 58 15.82 4.35 -2.83
N PRO A 59 16.31 4.42 -4.08
CA PRO A 59 17.73 4.63 -4.32
C PRO A 59 18.15 6.01 -3.79
N ALA A 60 19.41 6.14 -3.37
CA ALA A 60 19.89 7.31 -2.63
C ALA A 60 19.79 8.63 -3.42
N ASP A 61 19.75 8.55 -4.74
CA ASP A 61 19.62 9.68 -5.67
C ASP A 61 18.16 9.98 -6.06
N ALA A 62 17.19 9.17 -5.62
CA ALA A 62 15.78 9.43 -5.89
C ALA A 62 15.27 10.65 -5.13
N THR A 63 14.52 11.50 -5.83
CA THR A 63 13.79 12.60 -5.22
C THR A 63 12.38 12.15 -4.80
N PRO A 64 11.83 12.64 -3.68
CA PRO A 64 10.47 12.30 -3.26
C PRO A 64 9.41 12.55 -4.35
N MET A 65 9.56 13.65 -5.10
CA MET A 65 8.64 14.00 -6.20
C MET A 65 8.69 12.98 -7.34
N ALA A 66 9.88 12.47 -7.70
CA ALA A 66 10.02 11.43 -8.72
C ALA A 66 9.37 10.11 -8.28
N LEU A 67 9.49 9.75 -7.00
CA LEU A 67 8.86 8.55 -6.43
C LEU A 67 7.33 8.65 -6.46
N VAL A 68 6.78 9.81 -6.09
CA VAL A 68 5.33 10.06 -6.16
C VAL A 68 4.82 10.00 -7.59
N ALA A 69 5.56 10.58 -8.55
CA ALA A 69 5.17 10.55 -9.96
C ALA A 69 5.13 9.12 -10.52
N GLN A 70 6.06 8.24 -10.10
CA GLN A 70 6.10 6.83 -10.52
C GLN A 70 4.95 5.99 -9.95
N ALA A 71 4.43 6.35 -8.77
CA ALA A 71 3.30 5.67 -8.15
C ALA A 71 1.94 6.01 -8.81
N CYS A 72 1.87 7.08 -9.60
CA CYS A 72 0.63 7.61 -10.19
C CYS A 72 0.46 7.36 -11.72
N PRO A 73 0.58 6.14 -12.28
CA PRO A 73 0.29 5.93 -13.70
C PRO A 73 -1.21 5.66 -14.01
N HIS A 74 -2.12 5.56 -13.04
CA HIS A 74 -3.47 5.01 -13.30
C HIS A 74 -4.72 5.59 -12.61
N THR A 75 -4.66 6.73 -11.91
CA THR A 75 -5.88 7.30 -11.29
C THR A 75 -6.82 8.02 -12.28
N GLN A 76 -6.36 8.37 -13.48
CA GLN A 76 -7.13 9.20 -14.40
C GLN A 76 -8.38 8.53 -15.03
N LYS A 77 -8.52 7.19 -14.93
CA LYS A 77 -9.63 6.47 -15.57
C LYS A 77 -10.87 6.28 -14.68
N VAL A 78 -10.77 6.52 -13.36
CA VAL A 78 -11.89 6.33 -12.42
C VAL A 78 -12.75 7.60 -12.31
N ASP A 79 -12.14 8.78 -12.45
CA ASP A 79 -12.86 10.06 -12.38
C ASP A 79 -13.69 10.35 -13.64
N ALA A 80 -13.35 9.73 -14.77
CA ALA A 80 -14.11 9.85 -16.03
C ALA A 80 -15.47 9.12 -16.03
N LEU A 81 -15.72 8.26 -15.04
CA LEU A 81 -16.98 7.51 -14.90
C LEU A 81 -17.93 8.09 -13.85
N SER A 82 -17.50 9.12 -13.10
CA SER A 82 -18.31 9.82 -12.09
C SER A 82 -18.84 11.18 -12.59
N GLY A 83 -19.13 11.28 -13.90
CA GLY A 83 -19.65 12.49 -14.54
C GLY A 83 -20.95 12.19 -15.30
N GLY A 84 -21.97 11.63 -14.65
CA GLY A 84 -23.22 11.31 -15.33
C GLY A 84 -24.37 11.09 -14.36
N GLY A 85 -25.01 12.17 -13.90
CA GLY A 85 -26.20 12.04 -13.07
C GLY A 85 -26.68 13.34 -12.42
N ALA A 86 -26.77 14.43 -13.18
CA ALA A 86 -27.64 15.55 -12.81
C ALA A 86 -28.86 15.52 -13.73
N ARG A 87 -29.98 15.01 -13.21
CA ARG A 87 -31.34 15.35 -13.64
C ARG A 87 -32.19 15.49 -12.38
#